data_AF-A0A969A8F3-F1
#
_entry.id   AF-A0A969A8F3-F1
#
_cell.length_a   1.000
_cell.length_b   1.000
_cell.length_c   1.000
_cell.angle_alpha   90.00
_cell.angle_beta   90.00
_cell.angle_gamma   90.00
#
_symmetry.space_group_name_H-M   'P 1'
#
loop_
_entity.id
_entity.type
_entity.pdbx_description
1 polymer ?
#
loop_
_entity_poly.entity_id
_entity_poly.type
_entity_poly.pdbx_seq_one_letter_code
_entity_poly.pdbx_strand_id
1 'polypeptide(L)'
;MKYNFLQLIRKITLAFTICLLVFSITSCTNNQTTSPEIETTQTPAIPNNSPSVETTPTPSPKDDSTVNELPPKVKSAVLSDATKRVSKPLAALRITQAQKQSWGDSCLGLAQPDTLCAQVIVPGWKVVVTDGERDLVYRTDEKGKQVKLED
;
A
#
# COMPACT_ATOMS: atom_id res chain seq x y z
N MET A 1 -42.44 -19.11 -15.04
CA MET A 1 -41.51 -18.14 -14.41
C MET A 1 -41.76 -17.93 -12.90
N LYS A 2 -42.39 -18.86 -12.15
CA LYS A 2 -42.56 -18.73 -10.67
C LYS A 2 -41.53 -19.52 -9.85
N TYR A 3 -40.82 -20.47 -10.47
CA TYR A 3 -39.83 -21.34 -9.80
C TYR A 3 -38.51 -20.64 -9.44
N ASN A 4 -38.09 -19.63 -10.20
CA ASN A 4 -36.90 -18.84 -9.87
C ASN A 4 -37.16 -17.87 -8.73
N PHE A 5 -38.39 -17.34 -8.62
CA PHE A 5 -38.74 -16.40 -7.56
C PHE A 5 -38.86 -17.10 -6.21
N LEU A 6 -39.48 -18.29 -6.15
CA LEU A 6 -39.55 -19.08 -4.92
C LEU A 6 -38.18 -19.62 -4.48
N GLN A 7 -37.29 -19.99 -5.41
CA GLN A 7 -35.90 -20.37 -5.10
C GLN A 7 -35.05 -19.17 -4.64
N LEU A 8 -35.31 -17.99 -5.20
CA LEU A 8 -34.63 -16.76 -4.81
C LEU A 8 -35.07 -16.32 -3.42
N ILE A 9 -36.38 -16.38 -3.10
CA ILE A 9 -36.89 -16.12 -1.75
C ILE A 9 -36.29 -17.13 -0.76
N ARG A 10 -36.25 -18.43 -1.08
CA ARG A 10 -35.66 -19.45 -0.19
C ARG A 10 -34.17 -19.22 0.08
N LYS A 11 -33.40 -18.75 -0.92
CA LYS A 11 -31.98 -18.37 -0.76
C LYS A 11 -31.81 -17.07 0.03
N ILE A 12 -32.69 -16.08 -0.17
CA ILE A 12 -32.67 -14.81 0.56
C ILE A 12 -33.04 -15.05 2.03
N THR A 13 -34.09 -15.84 2.32
CA THR A 13 -34.48 -16.19 3.69
C THR A 13 -33.38 -16.97 4.41
N LEU A 14 -32.73 -17.93 3.74
CA LEU A 14 -31.64 -18.74 4.33
C LEU A 14 -30.36 -17.91 4.55
N ALA A 15 -30.05 -16.95 3.66
CA ALA A 15 -28.93 -16.02 3.81
C ALA A 15 -29.18 -14.97 4.92
N PHE A 16 -30.41 -14.46 5.06
CA PHE A 16 -30.76 -13.50 6.12
C PHE A 16 -30.75 -14.15 7.52
N THR A 17 -31.21 -15.41 7.64
CA THR A 17 -31.11 -16.16 8.92
C THR A 17 -29.68 -16.50 9.30
N ILE A 18 -28.79 -16.77 8.33
CA ILE A 18 -27.37 -16.95 8.60
C ILE A 18 -26.73 -15.62 9.01
N CYS A 19 -27.06 -14.51 8.34
CA CYS A 19 -26.51 -13.19 8.66
C CYS A 19 -26.92 -12.71 10.07
N LEU A 20 -28.16 -12.97 10.50
CA LEU A 20 -28.61 -12.65 11.86
C LEU A 20 -27.93 -13.50 12.95
N LEU A 21 -27.40 -14.69 12.63
CA LEU A 21 -26.59 -15.48 13.56
C LEU A 21 -25.11 -15.07 13.60
N VAL A 22 -24.58 -14.36 12.59
CA VAL A 22 -23.19 -13.86 12.58
C VAL A 22 -23.02 -12.37 12.94
N PHE A 23 -24.11 -11.62 13.15
CA PHE A 23 -24.07 -10.23 13.64
C PHE A 23 -24.28 -10.11 15.17
N SER A 24 -23.64 -10.96 15.97
CA SER A 24 -23.60 -10.76 17.44
C SER A 24 -22.20 -10.80 18.06
N ILE A 25 -21.13 -10.69 17.27
CA ILE A 25 -19.83 -10.26 17.81
C ILE A 25 -19.16 -9.30 16.84
N THR A 26 -19.59 -8.05 16.93
CA THR A 26 -18.80 -6.89 16.56
C THR A 26 -17.46 -6.91 17.32
N SER A 27 -16.41 -6.56 16.58
CA SER A 27 -15.09 -6.06 17.01
C SER A 27 -14.02 -7.10 17.38
N CYS A 28 -12.97 -7.28 16.56
CA CYS A 28 -11.68 -6.51 16.52
C CYS A 28 -10.77 -6.93 17.71
N THR A 29 -9.46 -7.19 17.67
CA THR A 29 -8.28 -6.68 16.91
C THR A 29 -7.01 -7.32 17.55
N ASN A 30 -5.96 -7.73 16.83
CA ASN A 30 -4.66 -7.04 16.57
C ASN A 30 -3.40 -7.51 17.42
N ASN A 31 -2.24 -7.56 16.74
CA ASN A 31 -0.78 -7.49 17.09
C ASN A 31 -0.09 -8.06 18.38
N GLN A 32 0.96 -8.90 18.11
CA GLN A 32 2.34 -9.13 18.63
C GLN A 32 2.87 -9.00 20.11
N THR A 33 3.61 -10.07 20.52
CA THR A 33 4.93 -10.17 21.25
C THR A 33 4.98 -10.63 22.73
N THR A 34 5.94 -11.54 23.02
CA THR A 34 6.14 -12.38 24.22
C THR A 34 7.30 -11.92 25.15
N SER A 35 7.07 -11.97 26.48
CA SER A 35 7.99 -12.14 27.66
C SER A 35 8.81 -10.93 28.21
N PRO A 36 9.10 -10.80 29.55
CA PRO A 36 9.21 -11.84 30.61
C PRO A 36 8.65 -11.51 32.05
N GLU A 37 8.78 -12.47 32.97
CA GLU A 37 8.11 -12.65 34.29
C GLU A 37 8.84 -12.08 35.52
N ILE A 38 8.10 -11.44 36.47
CA ILE A 38 8.08 -11.61 37.95
C ILE A 38 6.80 -10.91 38.52
N GLU A 39 6.24 -11.54 39.54
CA GLU A 39 5.01 -11.37 40.34
C GLU A 39 4.50 -9.98 40.83
N THR A 40 3.15 -9.91 40.87
CA THR A 40 2.27 -9.36 41.93
C THR A 40 2.07 -7.84 42.05
N THR A 41 0.92 -7.40 41.48
CA THR A 41 -0.13 -6.55 42.11
C THR A 41 0.14 -5.05 42.44
N GLN A 42 -0.76 -4.19 41.90
CA GLN A 42 -1.15 -2.80 42.29
C GLN A 42 -0.31 -1.62 41.71
N THR A 43 -0.82 -0.71 40.84
CA THR A 43 -1.93 0.31 40.91
C THR A 43 -1.32 1.75 40.99
N PRO A 44 -1.91 2.82 40.41
CA PRO A 44 -1.47 3.38 39.12
C PRO A 44 -1.20 4.90 39.21
N ALA A 45 -0.70 5.51 38.12
CA ALA A 45 -1.11 6.81 37.56
C ALA A 45 0.04 7.54 36.82
N ILE A 46 -0.30 8.07 35.64
CA ILE A 46 0.50 8.95 34.77
C ILE A 46 0.16 10.42 35.14
N PRO A 47 0.93 11.43 34.71
CA PRO A 47 0.55 12.04 33.43
C PRO A 47 1.72 12.46 32.53
N ASN A 48 1.40 12.37 31.24
CA ASN A 48 2.19 12.69 30.06
C ASN A 48 2.01 14.18 29.71
N ASN A 49 3.07 14.87 29.30
CA ASN A 49 2.95 16.15 28.58
C ASN A 49 4.02 16.25 27.49
N SER A 50 3.66 15.74 26.31
CA SER A 50 4.28 16.11 25.05
C SER A 50 3.77 17.49 24.61
N PRO A 51 4.64 18.46 24.31
CA PRO A 51 4.27 19.60 23.48
C PRO A 51 4.22 19.15 22.01
N SER A 52 3.01 19.24 21.45
CA SER A 52 2.76 19.32 20.02
C SER A 52 3.65 20.40 19.40
N VAL A 53 4.46 20.04 18.41
CA VAL A 53 4.86 20.97 17.36
C VAL A 53 4.47 20.36 16.03
N GLU A 54 3.26 20.73 15.67
CA GLU A 54 2.70 20.75 14.33
C GLU A 54 3.62 21.55 13.39
N THR A 55 4.27 20.86 12.46
CA THR A 55 4.65 21.49 11.19
C THR A 55 3.96 20.72 10.09
N THR A 56 2.81 21.25 9.71
CA THR A 56 2.12 21.08 8.44
C THR A 56 3.09 20.84 7.27
N PRO A 57 3.06 19.69 6.57
CA PRO A 57 3.59 19.64 5.23
C PRO A 57 2.58 20.31 4.31
N THR A 58 2.82 21.60 4.05
CA THR A 58 2.31 22.35 2.90
C THR A 58 2.30 21.46 1.64
N PRO A 59 1.23 21.43 0.83
CA PRO A 59 1.25 20.73 -0.45
C PRO A 59 2.31 21.35 -1.35
N SER A 60 3.48 20.71 -1.44
CA SER A 60 4.58 21.16 -2.29
C SER A 60 4.13 21.22 -3.75
N PRO A 61 4.57 22.23 -4.51
CA PRO A 61 4.37 22.30 -5.95
C PRO A 61 4.90 21.02 -6.62
N LYS A 62 4.15 20.49 -7.58
CA LYS A 62 4.55 19.36 -8.44
C LYS A 62 5.82 19.76 -9.19
N ASP A 63 6.98 19.39 -8.66
CA ASP A 63 8.27 19.75 -9.24
C ASP A 63 8.63 18.76 -10.36
N ASP A 64 8.29 19.18 -11.58
CA ASP A 64 8.63 18.50 -12.84
C ASP A 64 10.15 18.34 -13.03
N SER A 65 10.96 19.12 -12.32
CA SER A 65 12.44 19.05 -12.39
C SER A 65 12.96 17.66 -12.03
N THR A 66 12.28 16.94 -11.14
CA THR A 66 12.71 15.62 -10.66
C THR A 66 12.53 14.51 -11.71
N VAL A 67 11.60 14.69 -12.66
CA VAL A 67 11.35 13.73 -13.75
C VAL A 67 12.48 13.73 -14.78
N ASN A 68 13.14 14.87 -15.00
CA ASN A 68 14.23 15.01 -15.97
C ASN A 68 15.48 14.23 -15.59
N GLU A 69 15.68 13.96 -14.30
CA GLU A 69 16.82 13.18 -13.78
C GLU A 69 16.59 11.66 -13.84
N LEU A 70 15.35 11.22 -14.11
CA LEU A 70 15.00 9.80 -14.14
C LEU A 70 15.69 9.09 -15.31
N PRO A 71 16.52 8.06 -15.08
CA PRO A 71 17.21 7.36 -16.15
C PRO A 71 16.23 6.74 -17.16
N PRO A 72 16.51 6.82 -18.48
CA PRO A 72 15.61 6.32 -19.51
C PRO A 72 15.20 4.84 -19.34
N LYS A 73 16.12 4.01 -18.81
CA LYS A 73 15.82 2.59 -18.53
C LYS A 73 14.76 2.43 -17.43
N VAL A 74 14.84 3.23 -16.37
CA VAL A 74 13.86 3.23 -15.28
C VAL A 74 12.51 3.73 -15.81
N LYS A 75 12.50 4.85 -16.53
CA LYS A 75 11.30 5.41 -17.18
C LYS A 75 10.60 4.37 -18.06
N SER A 76 11.33 3.71 -18.94
CA SER A 76 10.77 2.69 -19.84
C SER A 76 10.25 1.46 -19.08
N ALA A 77 10.96 1.00 -18.05
CA ALA A 77 10.55 -0.17 -17.26
C ALA A 77 9.25 0.12 -16.48
N VAL A 78 9.16 1.28 -15.84
CA VAL A 78 7.96 1.73 -15.11
C VAL A 78 6.76 1.87 -16.04
N LEU A 79 6.91 2.58 -17.17
CA LEU A 79 5.80 2.77 -18.10
C LEU A 79 5.37 1.46 -18.78
N SER A 80 6.32 0.56 -19.08
CA SER A 80 6.00 -0.76 -19.63
C SER A 80 5.18 -1.61 -18.66
N ASP A 81 5.51 -1.59 -17.38
CA ASP A 81 4.70 -2.28 -16.37
C ASP A 81 3.32 -1.61 -16.20
N ALA A 82 3.27 -0.27 -16.13
CA ALA A 82 2.03 0.48 -15.97
C ALA A 82 1.03 0.24 -17.12
N THR A 83 1.49 0.27 -18.38
CA THR A 83 0.63 -0.02 -19.56
C THR A 83 -0.08 -1.37 -19.45
N LYS A 84 0.61 -2.39 -18.92
CA LYS A 84 0.04 -3.73 -18.71
C LYS A 84 -1.00 -3.72 -17.59
N ARG A 85 -0.74 -3.03 -16.48
CA ARG A 85 -1.64 -3.00 -15.31
C ARG A 85 -2.93 -2.26 -15.58
N VAL A 86 -2.87 -1.12 -16.28
CA VAL A 86 -4.07 -0.31 -16.56
C VAL A 86 -4.71 -0.64 -17.90
N SER A 87 -4.08 -1.49 -18.72
CA SER A 87 -4.56 -1.84 -20.06
C SER A 87 -4.80 -0.62 -20.97
N LYS A 88 -3.95 0.42 -20.84
CA LYS A 88 -3.99 1.65 -21.65
C LYS A 88 -2.68 1.81 -22.44
N PRO A 89 -2.71 2.45 -23.63
CA PRO A 89 -1.51 2.70 -24.41
C PRO A 89 -0.56 3.66 -23.68
N LEU A 90 0.73 3.58 -24.02
CA LEU A 90 1.78 4.43 -23.44
C LEU A 90 1.45 5.93 -23.50
N ALA A 91 0.81 6.38 -24.59
CA ALA A 91 0.43 7.77 -24.80
C ALA A 91 -0.62 8.29 -23.80
N ALA A 92 -1.35 7.40 -23.13
CA ALA A 92 -2.30 7.74 -22.07
C ALA A 92 -1.65 7.83 -20.69
N LEU A 93 -0.36 7.49 -20.55
CA LEU A 93 0.35 7.48 -19.29
C LEU A 93 1.34 8.64 -19.20
N ARG A 94 1.47 9.21 -18.01
CA ARG A 94 2.45 10.26 -17.73
C ARG A 94 3.12 10.03 -16.39
N ILE A 95 4.45 10.13 -16.37
CA ILE A 95 5.19 10.23 -15.12
C ILE A 95 5.02 11.66 -14.59
N THR A 96 4.53 11.80 -13.37
CA THR A 96 4.24 13.08 -12.73
C THR A 96 5.26 13.48 -11.69
N GLN A 97 6.03 12.51 -11.16
CA GLN A 97 7.09 12.72 -10.19
C GLN A 97 8.10 11.57 -10.25
N ALA A 98 9.38 11.86 -10.01
CA ALA A 98 10.41 10.83 -9.87
C ALA A 98 11.46 11.25 -8.85
N GLN A 99 11.58 10.54 -7.73
CA GLN A 99 12.52 10.89 -6.67
C GLN A 99 13.54 9.78 -6.47
N LYS A 100 14.84 10.13 -6.44
CA LYS A 100 15.89 9.18 -6.06
C LYS A 100 15.74 8.84 -4.57
N GLN A 101 15.70 7.55 -4.24
CA GLN A 101 15.53 7.05 -2.88
C GLN A 101 16.36 5.77 -2.67
N SER A 102 16.65 5.42 -1.41
CA SER A 102 17.24 4.13 -1.06
C SER A 102 16.24 3.30 -0.26
N TRP A 103 16.19 2.00 -0.53
CA TRP A 103 15.28 1.04 0.09
C TRP A 103 16.01 0.17 1.10
N GLY A 104 15.36 -0.18 2.21
CA GLY A 104 15.99 -0.91 3.32
C GLY A 104 16.29 -2.39 3.06
N ASP A 105 15.71 -2.97 2.00
CA ASP A 105 15.85 -4.39 1.68
C ASP A 105 15.87 -4.64 0.16
N SER A 106 16.24 -5.86 -0.22
CA SER A 106 16.27 -6.31 -1.62
C SER A 106 14.91 -6.32 -2.32
N CYS A 107 13.82 -6.21 -1.57
CA CYS A 107 12.45 -6.16 -2.07
C CYS A 107 11.92 -4.75 -2.24
N LEU A 108 12.77 -3.73 -2.09
CA LEU A 108 12.42 -2.31 -2.21
C LEU A 108 11.48 -1.82 -1.09
N GLY A 109 11.50 -2.51 0.06
CA GLY A 109 10.55 -2.29 1.16
C GLY A 109 9.12 -2.73 0.83
N LEU A 110 8.96 -3.59 -0.17
CA LEU A 110 7.69 -4.15 -0.64
C LEU A 110 7.80 -5.69 -0.67
N ALA A 111 8.14 -6.27 0.49
CA ALA A 111 8.09 -7.70 0.70
C ALA A 111 6.62 -8.17 0.61
N GLN A 112 6.38 -9.25 -0.15
CA GLN A 112 5.08 -9.91 -0.11
C GLN A 112 4.97 -10.76 1.16
N PRO A 113 3.75 -11.11 1.59
CA PRO A 113 3.55 -12.11 2.63
C PRO A 113 4.41 -13.36 2.37
N ASP A 114 4.99 -13.90 3.43
CA ASP A 114 5.84 -15.11 3.40
C ASP A 114 7.11 -15.01 2.53
N THR A 115 7.49 -13.79 2.09
CA THR A 115 8.73 -13.55 1.35
C THR A 115 9.80 -12.97 2.25
N LEU A 116 10.95 -13.64 2.35
CA LEU A 116 12.13 -13.10 3.01
C LEU A 116 12.97 -12.29 2.02
N CYS A 117 13.28 -11.05 2.41
CA CYS A 117 14.10 -10.12 1.63
C CYS A 117 15.44 -9.93 2.32
N ALA A 118 16.53 -9.88 1.55
CA ALA A 118 17.85 -9.62 2.10
C ALA A 118 17.90 -8.19 2.66
N GLN A 119 18.45 -8.02 3.86
CA GLN A 119 18.63 -6.72 4.51
C GLN A 119 19.84 -6.00 3.89
N VAL A 120 19.61 -5.35 2.76
CA VAL A 120 20.61 -4.58 2.01
C VAL A 120 19.98 -3.28 1.53
N ILE A 121 20.73 -2.19 1.66
CA ILE A 121 20.30 -0.90 1.12
C ILE A 121 20.36 -0.94 -0.40
N VAL A 122 19.21 -0.75 -1.06
CA VAL A 122 19.10 -0.73 -2.52
C VAL A 122 18.84 0.71 -3.01
N PRO A 123 19.80 1.35 -3.69
CA PRO A 123 19.55 2.63 -4.36
C PRO A 123 18.53 2.47 -5.48
N GLY A 124 17.67 3.47 -5.66
CA GLY A 124 16.50 3.35 -6.52
C GLY A 124 15.74 4.64 -6.75
N TRP A 125 14.52 4.49 -7.27
CA TRP A 125 13.62 5.59 -7.60
C TRP A 125 12.21 5.31 -7.10
N LYS A 126 11.57 6.32 -6.50
CA LYS A 126 10.13 6.39 -6.29
C LYS A 126 9.51 7.18 -7.44
N VAL A 127 8.67 6.55 -8.26
CA VAL A 127 8.13 7.12 -9.50
C VAL A 127 6.62 7.12 -9.44
N VAL A 128 5.98 8.26 -9.69
CA VAL A 128 4.52 8.38 -9.76
C VAL A 128 4.09 8.42 -11.22
N VAL A 129 3.22 7.51 -11.61
CA VAL A 129 2.62 7.43 -12.95
C VAL A 129 1.13 7.69 -12.83
N THR A 130 0.58 8.56 -13.67
CA THR A 130 -0.86 8.78 -13.77
C THR A 130 -1.38 8.28 -15.11
N ASP A 131 -2.61 7.75 -15.12
CA ASP A 131 -3.36 7.46 -16.34
C ASP A 131 -4.51 8.47 -16.56
N GLY A 132 -4.54 9.55 -15.78
CA GLY A 132 -5.57 10.58 -15.76
C GLY A 132 -6.75 10.28 -14.82
N GLU A 133 -6.92 9.04 -14.36
CA GLU A 133 -7.96 8.64 -13.41
C GLU A 133 -7.37 8.34 -12.03
N ARG A 134 -6.21 7.68 -12.01
CA ARG A 134 -5.51 7.31 -10.77
C ARG A 134 -4.00 7.43 -10.91
N ASP A 135 -3.36 7.57 -9.76
CA ASP A 135 -1.92 7.57 -9.64
C ASP A 135 -1.43 6.20 -9.16
N LEU A 136 -0.38 5.71 -9.81
CA LEU A 136 0.34 4.48 -9.50
C LEU A 136 1.72 4.87 -8.99
N VAL A 137 2.07 4.40 -7.80
CA VAL A 137 3.36 4.69 -7.18
C VAL A 137 4.27 3.48 -7.35
N TYR A 138 5.40 3.69 -8.00
CA TYR A 138 6.39 2.66 -8.28
C TYR A 138 7.65 2.85 -7.45
N ARG A 139 8.22 1.74 -7.00
CA ARG A 139 9.57 1.67 -6.46
C ARG A 139 10.45 0.84 -7.39
N THR A 140 11.63 1.35 -7.72
CA THR A 140 12.56 0.66 -8.61
C THR A 140 13.94 0.55 -7.99
N ASP A 141 14.77 -0.36 -8.51
CA ASP A 141 16.22 -0.26 -8.33
C ASP A 141 16.81 0.85 -9.23
N GLU A 142 18.07 1.21 -9.02
CA GLU A 142 18.74 2.30 -9.74
C GLU A 142 18.77 2.10 -11.27
N LYS A 143 18.74 0.84 -11.73
CA LYS A 143 18.91 0.49 -13.15
C LYS A 143 17.59 0.14 -13.84
N GLY A 144 16.47 0.14 -13.12
CA GLY A 144 15.15 -0.27 -13.61
C GLY A 144 15.03 -1.79 -13.85
N LYS A 145 15.87 -2.62 -13.24
CA LYS A 145 15.79 -4.09 -13.37
C LYS A 145 14.71 -4.69 -12.46
N GLN A 146 14.44 -4.02 -11.35
CA GLN A 146 13.33 -4.31 -10.47
C GLN A 146 12.39 -3.11 -10.46
N VAL A 147 11.11 -3.36 -10.68
CA VAL A 147 10.03 -2.36 -10.65
C VAL A 147 8.86 -2.99 -9.93
N LYS A 148 8.40 -2.36 -8.85
CA LYS A 148 7.28 -2.83 -8.04
C LYS A 148 6.28 -1.71 -7.82
N LEU A 149 5.01 -2.04 -7.88
CA LEU A 149 3.92 -1.16 -7.49
C LEU A 149 3.85 -1.13 -5.96
N GLU A 150 3.73 0.07 -5.39
CA GLU A 150 3.41 0.32 -3.98
C GLU A 150 1.89 0.36 -3.87
N ASP A 151 1.31 -0.76 -3.40
CA ASP A 151 -0.13 -0.96 -3.16
C ASP A 151 -0.50 -0.75 -1.69
#